data_AF-V6JGF4-F1
#
_entry.id   AF-V6JGF4-F1
#
_cell.length_a   1.000
_cell.length_b   1.000
_cell.length_c   1.000
_cell.angle_alpha   90.00
_cell.angle_beta   90.00
_cell.angle_gamma   90.00
#
_symmetry.space_group_name_H-M   'P 1'
#
loop_
_entity.id
_entity.type
_entity.pdbx_description
1 polymer ?
#
loop_
_entity_poly.entity_id
_entity_poly.type
_entity_poly.pdbx_seq_one_letter_code
_entity_poly.pdbx_strand_id
1 'polypeptide(L)'
;MDYAYSSGRRYRMTFDVGTLSFDHLNGPARGVRVGPVPYRARALRDGQFLVCWTLKQPSLVHVTLIVDFARGQIHVSGMMPPNQWEFFDIGELRRVTHTDPAGERAAHA
;
A
#
# COMPACT_ATOMS: atom_id res chain seq x y z
N MET A 1 -0.37 7.58 -1.61
CA MET A 1 0.23 7.57 -0.24
C MET A 1 1.68 7.11 -0.31
N ASP A 2 2.57 7.75 0.43
CA ASP A 2 3.97 7.35 0.58
C ASP A 2 4.17 6.83 2.01
N TYR A 3 4.85 5.70 2.16
CA TYR A 3 5.11 5.10 3.46
C TYR A 3 6.47 4.40 3.51
N ALA A 4 6.95 4.17 4.73
CA ALA A 4 8.22 3.49 4.99
C ALA A 4 8.01 2.39 6.03
N TYR A 5 8.30 1.15 5.66
CA TYR A 5 8.30 0.03 6.59
C TYR A 5 9.46 0.11 7.58
N SER A 6 9.31 -0.52 8.75
CA SER A 6 10.34 -0.58 9.79
C SER A 6 11.58 -1.34 9.33
N SER A 7 11.40 -2.31 8.41
CA SER A 7 12.50 -2.98 7.69
C SER A 7 13.27 -2.07 6.70
N GLY A 8 12.87 -0.81 6.56
CA GLY A 8 13.56 0.20 5.74
C GLY A 8 13.09 0.30 4.29
N ARG A 9 12.19 -0.57 3.82
CA ARG A 9 11.62 -0.45 2.46
C ARG A 9 10.62 0.70 2.39
N ARG A 10 10.68 1.47 1.30
CA ARG A 10 9.85 2.65 1.06
C ARG A 10 9.03 2.48 -0.21
N TYR A 11 7.77 2.86 -0.12
CA TYR A 11 6.81 2.68 -1.20
C TYR A 11 5.97 3.93 -1.40
N ARG A 12 5.55 4.12 -2.65
CA ARG A 12 4.39 4.94 -3.00
C ARG A 12 3.30 4.01 -3.44
N MET A 13 2.09 4.16 -2.91
CA MET A 13 0.91 3.42 -3.34
C MET A 13 -0.16 4.38 -3.81
N THR A 14 -0.75 4.08 -4.96
CA THR A 14 -1.85 4.84 -5.56
C THR A 14 -3.06 3.93 -5.61
N PHE A 15 -4.21 4.47 -5.17
CA PHE A 15 -5.50 3.83 -5.28
C PHE A 15 -6.31 4.56 -6.34
N ASP A 16 -6.84 3.81 -7.29
CA ASP A 16 -7.81 4.26 -8.28
C ASP A 16 -9.13 3.49 -8.07
N VAL A 17 -10.13 3.76 -8.91
CA VAL A 17 -11.43 3.07 -8.83
C VAL A 17 -11.24 1.58 -9.12
N GLY A 18 -11.26 0.76 -8.06
CA GLY A 18 -11.15 -0.69 -8.11
C GLY A 18 -9.75 -1.27 -8.30
N THR A 19 -8.72 -0.43 -8.50
CA THR A 19 -7.33 -0.88 -8.67
C THR A 19 -6.36 -0.14 -7.76
N LEU A 20 -5.22 -0.78 -7.48
CA LEU A 20 -4.09 -0.14 -6.83
C LEU A 20 -2.81 -0.40 -7.62
N SER A 21 -1.88 0.54 -7.51
CA SER A 21 -0.50 0.38 -7.99
C SER A 21 0.46 0.79 -6.89
N PHE A 22 1.69 0.28 -6.93
CA PHE A 22 2.73 0.73 -6.01
C PHE A 22 4.11 0.81 -6.66
N ASP A 23 4.87 1.82 -6.28
CA ASP A 23 6.23 2.09 -6.73
C ASP A 23 7.21 1.83 -5.59
N HIS A 24 8.30 1.14 -5.88
CA HIS A 24 9.43 1.00 -4.96
C HIS A 24 10.28 2.27 -4.99
N LEU A 25 10.38 2.97 -3.85
CA LEU A 25 11.10 4.24 -3.77
C LEU A 25 12.59 4.07 -3.41
N ASN A 26 12.96 2.91 -2.88
CA ASN A 26 14.34 2.57 -2.53
C ASN A 26 14.63 1.06 -2.69
N GLY A 27 15.87 0.68 -2.38
CA GLY A 27 16.35 -0.70 -2.47
C GLY A 27 16.64 -1.16 -3.91
N PRO A 28 16.92 -2.46 -4.12
CA PRO A 28 17.30 -3.01 -5.42
C PRO A 28 16.22 -2.84 -6.50
N ALA A 29 14.95 -2.78 -6.09
CA ALA A 29 13.81 -2.60 -6.99
C ALA A 29 13.42 -1.11 -7.17
N ARG A 30 14.25 -0.14 -6.76
CA ARG A 30 13.92 1.29 -6.88
C ARG A 30 13.52 1.65 -8.31
N GLY A 31 12.41 2.38 -8.44
CA GLY A 31 11.86 2.80 -9.74
C GLY A 31 10.94 1.76 -10.39
N VAL A 32 10.86 0.54 -9.84
CA VAL A 32 9.89 -0.46 -10.30
C VAL A 32 8.49 -0.08 -9.81
N ARG A 33 7.55 -0.04 -10.75
CA ARG A 33 6.12 0.09 -10.50
C ARG A 33 5.44 -1.26 -10.69
N VAL A 34 4.56 -1.62 -9.76
CA VAL A 34 3.73 -2.83 -9.80
C VAL A 34 2.27 -2.43 -9.86
N GLY A 35 1.49 -3.13 -10.70
CA GLY A 35 0.09 -2.83 -10.96
C GLY A 35 -0.14 -2.10 -12.29
N PRO A 36 -1.40 -1.70 -12.57
CA PRO A 36 -2.55 -1.74 -11.67
C PRO A 36 -3.02 -3.17 -11.39
N VAL A 37 -3.41 -3.45 -10.15
CA VAL A 37 -4.03 -4.71 -9.76
C VAL A 37 -5.36 -4.48 -9.05
N PRO A 38 -6.36 -5.36 -9.24
CA PRO A 38 -7.59 -5.29 -8.47
C PRO A 38 -7.31 -5.43 -6.98
N TYR A 39 -8.00 -4.63 -6.18
CA TYR A 39 -7.96 -4.75 -4.73
C TYR A 39 -9.36 -4.82 -4.16
N ARG A 40 -9.46 -5.28 -2.91
CA ARG A 40 -10.64 -5.14 -2.08
C ARG A 40 -10.27 -4.31 -0.87
N ALA A 41 -11.20 -3.47 -0.44
CA ALA A 41 -11.05 -2.74 0.81
C ALA A 41 -12.37 -2.77 1.59
N ARG A 42 -12.25 -2.70 2.92
CA ARG A 42 -13.37 -2.44 3.82
C ARG A 42 -12.92 -1.53 4.95
N ALA A 43 -13.80 -0.63 5.38
CA ALA A 43 -13.60 0.08 6.64
C ALA A 43 -13.65 -0.93 7.80
N LEU A 44 -12.70 -0.83 8.73
CA LEU A 44 -12.75 -1.57 10.00
C LEU A 44 -13.38 -0.72 11.10
N ARG A 45 -13.07 0.58 11.07
CA ARG A 45 -13.60 1.67 11.91
C ARG A 45 -13.14 3.00 11.31
N ASP A 46 -13.55 4.12 11.88
CA ASP A 46 -13.21 5.45 11.38
C ASP A 46 -11.69 5.62 11.21
N GLY A 47 -11.29 6.04 10.01
CA GLY A 47 -9.89 6.24 9.65
C GLY A 47 -9.05 4.96 9.52
N GLN A 48 -9.63 3.77 9.64
CA GLN A 48 -8.92 2.49 9.53
C GLN A 48 -9.53 1.57 8.48
N PHE A 49 -8.71 1.10 7.54
CA PHE A 49 -9.13 0.30 6.40
C PHE A 49 -8.33 -1.00 6.31
N LEU A 50 -9.04 -2.11 6.07
CA LEU A 50 -8.43 -3.36 5.63
C LEU A 50 -8.40 -3.35 4.10
N VAL A 51 -7.23 -3.55 3.51
CA VAL A 51 -7.00 -3.59 2.07
C VAL A 51 -6.33 -4.91 1.71
N CYS A 52 -6.77 -5.60 0.68
CA CYS A 52 -6.08 -6.79 0.19
C CYS A 52 -6.05 -6.88 -1.34
N TRP A 53 -4.99 -7.49 -1.85
CA TRP A 53 -4.84 -7.79 -3.27
C TRP A 53 -3.98 -9.04 -3.47
N THR A 54 -4.00 -9.55 -4.70
CA THR A 54 -3.19 -10.70 -5.11
C THR A 54 -2.49 -10.39 -6.42
N LEU A 55 -1.16 -10.53 -6.47
CA LEU A 55 -0.40 -10.56 -7.72
C LEU A 55 -0.38 -12.01 -8.21
N LYS A 56 -0.79 -12.25 -9.46
CA LYS A 56 -0.85 -13.60 -10.04
C LYS A 56 0.42 -13.99 -10.79
N GLN A 57 1.18 -13.02 -11.29
CA GLN A 57 2.39 -13.22 -12.09
C GLN A 57 3.45 -12.15 -11.71
N PRO A 58 4.75 -12.48 -11.79
CA PRO A 58 5.36 -13.77 -12.15
C PRO A 58 5.24 -14.83 -11.02
N SER A 59 4.62 -14.49 -9.91
CA SER A 59 4.58 -15.29 -8.69
C SER A 59 3.35 -14.93 -7.88
N LEU A 60 2.68 -15.94 -7.32
CA LEU A 60 1.45 -15.72 -6.54
C LEU A 60 1.81 -15.06 -5.20
N VAL A 61 1.52 -13.77 -5.08
CA VAL A 61 1.71 -12.99 -3.86
C VAL A 61 0.35 -12.51 -3.37
N HIS A 62 -0.01 -12.82 -2.13
CA HIS A 62 -1.19 -12.27 -1.50
C HIS A 62 -0.78 -11.26 -0.42
N VAL A 63 -1.35 -10.06 -0.44
CA VAL A 63 -1.03 -9.01 0.54
C VAL A 63 -2.30 -8.53 1.20
N THR A 64 -2.21 -8.36 2.53
CA THR A 64 -3.20 -7.68 3.35
C THR A 64 -2.54 -6.53 4.08
N LEU A 65 -3.18 -5.36 4.03
CA LEU A 65 -2.81 -4.16 4.78
C LEU A 65 -3.92 -3.74 5.72
N ILE A 66 -3.54 -3.27 6.90
CA ILE A 66 -4.36 -2.36 7.69
C ILE A 66 -3.75 -0.97 7.53
N VAL A 67 -4.48 -0.05 6.93
CA VAL A 67 -4.11 1.36 6.83
C VAL A 67 -4.83 2.11 7.93
N ASP A 68 -4.07 2.67 8.87
CA ASP A 68 -4.57 3.44 10.01
C ASP A 68 -4.14 4.90 9.83
N PHE A 69 -5.04 5.72 9.28
CA PHE A 69 -4.78 7.13 9.02
C PHE A 69 -4.69 7.95 10.30
N ALA A 70 -5.44 7.59 11.35
CA ALA A 70 -5.42 8.29 12.62
C ALA A 70 -4.06 8.14 13.33
N ARG A 71 -3.45 6.95 13.23
CA ARG A 71 -2.13 6.68 13.82
C ARG A 71 -0.98 6.93 12.86
N GLY A 72 -1.25 7.23 11.59
CA GLY A 72 -0.22 7.38 10.57
C GLY A 72 0.55 6.07 10.32
N GLN A 73 -0.13 4.92 10.36
CA GLN A 73 0.50 3.61 10.31
C GLN A 73 -0.07 2.70 9.22
N ILE A 74 0.76 1.81 8.70
CA ILE A 74 0.37 0.66 7.88
C ILE A 74 0.87 -0.59 8.57
N HIS A 75 0.01 -1.59 8.74
CA HIS A 75 0.41 -2.94 9.11
C HIS A 75 0.28 -3.82 7.88
N VAL A 76 1.26 -4.68 7.64
CA VAL A 76 1.25 -5.59 6.48
C VAL A 76 1.43 -7.04 6.92
N SER A 77 0.67 -7.92 6.28
CA SER A 77 1.03 -9.33 6.13
C SER A 77 0.98 -9.66 4.64
N GLY A 78 2.06 -10.25 4.12
CA GLY A 78 2.18 -10.68 2.73
C GLY A 78 2.69 -12.10 2.65
N MET A 79 2.04 -12.94 1.86
CA MET A 79 2.51 -14.29 1.56
C MET A 79 3.31 -14.26 0.26
N MET A 80 4.62 -14.54 0.36
CA MET A 80 5.57 -14.41 -0.74
C MET A 80 6.17 -15.78 -1.15
N PRO A 81 6.20 -16.14 -2.44
CA PRO A 81 6.91 -17.32 -2.93
C PRO A 81 8.43 -17.11 -2.98
N PRO A 82 9.25 -18.15 -3.22
CA PRO A 82 8.88 -19.56 -3.48
C PRO A 82 8.50 -20.36 -2.22
N ASN A 83 8.90 -19.90 -1.03
CA ASN A 83 8.78 -20.66 0.22
C ASN A 83 7.60 -20.23 1.11
N GLN A 84 6.63 -19.48 0.56
CA GLN A 84 5.50 -18.91 1.31
C GLN A 84 5.96 -18.12 2.56
N TRP A 85 7.05 -17.38 2.43
CA TRP A 85 7.53 -16.55 3.52
C TRP A 85 6.48 -15.50 3.84
N GLU A 86 6.12 -15.44 5.12
CA GLU A 86 5.31 -14.35 5.63
C GLU A 86 6.20 -13.11 5.75
N PHE A 87 5.86 -12.10 4.96
CA PHE A 87 6.33 -10.75 5.18
C PHE A 87 5.37 -10.07 6.14
N PHE A 88 5.81 -9.86 7.38
CA PHE A 88 5.05 -9.21 8.43
C PHE A 88 5.80 -7.98 8.92
N ASP A 89 5.19 -6.80 8.78
CA ASP A 89 5.86 -5.53 9.12
C ASP A 89 4.86 -4.44 9.51
N ILE A 90 5.39 -3.36 10.08
CA ILE A 90 4.70 -2.11 10.31
C ILE A 90 5.44 -0.99 9.58
N GLY A 91 4.70 -0.06 9.00
CA GLY A 91 5.24 1.11 8.33
C GLY A 91 4.58 2.38 8.82
N GLU A 92 5.30 3.48 8.64
CA GLU A 92 4.84 4.82 8.93
C GLU A 92 4.35 5.48 7.63
N LEU A 93 3.13 6.00 7.66
CA LEU A 93 2.58 6.85 6.61
C LEU A 93 3.34 8.18 6.63
N ARG A 94 4.00 8.51 5.53
CA ARG A 94 4.77 9.75 5.39
C ARG A 94 4.02 10.84 4.65
N ARG A 95 3.16 10.45 3.71
CA ARG A 95 2.36 11.39 2.92
C ARG A 95 1.08 10.73 2.43
N VAL A 96 -0.04 11.40 2.60
CA VAL A 96 -1.30 11.03 1.97
C VAL A 96 -1.75 12.20 1.12
N THR A 97 -2.11 11.91 -0.12
CA THR A 97 -2.62 12.92 -1.06
C THR A 97 -3.91 12.37 -1.61
N HIS A 98 -4.97 13.15 -1.50
CA HIS A 98 -6.24 12.86 -2.13
C HIS A 98 -6.29 13.67 -3.43
N THR A 99 -6.37 12.96 -4.55
CA THR A 99 -6.67 13.61 -5.82
C THR A 99 -8.18 13.54 -5.99
N ASP A 100 -8.84 14.68 -5.78
CA ASP A 100 -10.26 14.77 -6.05
C ASP A 100 -10.48 14.57 -7.56
N PRO A 101 -11.33 13.62 -8.02
CA PRO A 101 -11.60 13.44 -9.44
C PRO A 101 -12.16 14.71 -10.12
N ALA A 102 -12.57 15.72 -9.34
CA ALA A 102 -13.02 17.03 -9.81
C ALA A 102 -11.92 18.11 -9.92
N GLY A 103 -10.67 17.82 -9.57
CA GLY A 103 -9.58 18.80 -9.64
C GLY A 103 -9.40 19.61 -8.35
N GLU A 104 -8.21 19.47 -7.77
CA GLU A 104 -7.50 20.43 -6.92
C GLU A 104 -8.32 21.30 -5.95
N ARG A 105 -8.41 20.86 -4.70
CA ARG A 105 -8.29 21.77 -3.54
C ARG A 105 -7.28 21.20 -2.56
N ALA A 106 -6.07 21.76 -2.60
CA ALA A 106 -5.10 21.56 -1.53
C ALA A 106 -5.67 22.19 -0.24
N ALA A 107 -6.02 21.36 0.75
CA ALA A 107 -6.15 21.82 2.12
C ALA A 107 -4.77 21.68 2.78
N HIS A 108 -4.13 22.82 3.05
CA HIS A 108 -2.97 22.86 3.94
C HIS A 108 -3.45 22.53 5.35
N ALA A 109 -2.79 21.56 5.99
CA ALA A 109 -2.80 21.37 7.43
C ALA A 109 -1.85 22.38 8.09
#